data_AF-D3ILQ8-F1
#
_entry.id   AF-D3ILQ8-F1
#
_cell.length_a   1.000
_cell.length_b   1.000
_cell.length_c   1.000
_cell.angle_alpha   90.00
_cell.angle_beta   90.00
_cell.angle_gamma   90.00
#
_symmetry.space_group_name_H-M   'P 1'
#
loop_
_entity.id
_entity.type
_entity.pdbx_description
1 polymer ?
#
loop_
_entity_poly.entity_id
_entity_poly.type
_entity_poly.pdbx_seq_one_letter_code
_entity_poly.pdbx_strand_id
1 'polypeptide(L)'
;MNHNNQLDFFRAILIVLVILIHIVNFGDHYPLLKNAILAFLMPSFLVVTGFLVNINKPLKTYALYLSKIVLAYVVMVSGYAALSLFLPVRDGLTQPTWQAFAHVLFIKSIGPYWFLHLMVVCGVLYYASFRVVPKISTAAKLSIFATFIILTAQFTPLLNIRFAAYYFVGVVIRHLVKDFSKVYESSL
;
A
#
# COMPACT_ATOMS: atom_id res chain seq x y z
N MET A 1 -27.09 -16.52 -8.70
CA MET A 1 -26.29 -15.42 -9.26
C MET A 1 -26.10 -15.69 -10.74
N ASN A 2 -26.64 -14.84 -11.62
CA ASN A 2 -26.45 -14.96 -13.06
C ASN A 2 -24.96 -14.79 -13.42
N HIS A 3 -24.46 -15.63 -14.32
CA HIS A 3 -23.13 -15.48 -14.91
C HIS A 3 -23.08 -14.16 -15.68
N ASN A 4 -22.16 -13.27 -15.32
CA ASN A 4 -22.05 -11.94 -15.91
C ASN A 4 -20.78 -11.85 -16.76
N ASN A 5 -20.96 -12.09 -18.07
CA ASN A 5 -19.88 -12.09 -19.05
C ASN A 5 -19.05 -10.79 -19.05
N GLN A 6 -19.65 -9.64 -18.68
CA GLN A 6 -18.91 -8.38 -18.60
C GLN A 6 -17.93 -8.37 -17.43
N LEU A 7 -18.33 -8.90 -16.26
CA LEU A 7 -17.45 -9.02 -15.10
C LEU A 7 -16.28 -9.98 -15.38
N ASP A 8 -16.54 -11.09 -16.07
CA ASP A 8 -15.49 -12.02 -16.45
C ASP A 8 -14.51 -11.40 -17.47
N PHE A 9 -15.02 -10.57 -18.39
CA PHE A 9 -14.18 -9.79 -19.31
C PHE A 9 -13.30 -8.77 -18.57
N PHE A 10 -13.87 -7.99 -17.63
CA PHE A 10 -13.09 -7.06 -16.80
C PHE A 10 -12.03 -7.79 -15.96
N ARG A 11 -12.39 -8.95 -15.40
CA ARG A 11 -11.44 -9.78 -14.64
C ARG A 11 -10.30 -10.28 -15.53
N ALA A 12 -10.60 -10.72 -16.75
CA ALA A 12 -9.59 -11.13 -17.72
C ALA A 12 -8.63 -9.96 -18.04
N ILE A 13 -9.17 -8.76 -18.28
CA ILE A 13 -8.34 -7.55 -18.48
C ILE A 13 -7.43 -7.31 -17.28
N LEU A 14 -7.97 -7.31 -16.06
CA LEU A 14 -7.17 -7.05 -14.84
C LEU A 14 -6.04 -8.07 -14.67
N ILE A 15 -6.30 -9.35 -14.93
CA ILE A 15 -5.28 -10.40 -14.90
C ILE A 15 -4.18 -10.13 -15.93
N VAL A 16 -4.55 -9.80 -17.17
CA VAL A 16 -3.59 -9.47 -18.23
C VAL A 16 -2.75 -8.26 -17.85
N LEU A 17 -3.35 -7.20 -17.31
CA LEU A 17 -2.62 -6.01 -16.87
C LEU A 17 -1.59 -6.33 -15.78
N VAL A 18 -1.94 -7.18 -14.81
CA VAL A 18 -1.01 -7.63 -13.77
C VAL A 18 0.13 -8.47 -14.37
N ILE A 19 -0.15 -9.34 -15.33
CA ILE A 19 0.89 -10.12 -16.01
C ILE A 19 1.87 -9.19 -16.75
N LEU A 20 1.36 -8.24 -17.53
CA LEU A 20 2.17 -7.34 -18.34
C LEU A 20 3.20 -6.54 -17.53
N ILE A 21 2.83 -6.01 -16.36
CA ILE A 21 3.76 -5.22 -15.54
C ILE A 21 4.90 -6.03 -14.94
N HIS A 22 4.77 -7.36 -14.85
CA HIS A 22 5.79 -8.26 -14.32
C HIS A 22 6.72 -8.81 -15.41
N ILE A 23 6.37 -8.67 -16.69
CA ILE A 23 7.26 -9.04 -17.80
C ILE A 23 8.32 -7.95 -17.96
N VAL A 24 9.58 -8.29 -17.70
CA VAL A 24 10.72 -7.35 -17.77
C VAL A 24 10.80 -6.68 -19.14
N ASN A 25 10.75 -7.47 -20.22
CA ASN A 25 10.84 -6.99 -21.60
C ASN A 25 9.74 -5.96 -21.93
N PHE A 26 8.50 -6.23 -21.52
CA PHE A 26 7.38 -5.31 -21.73
C PHE A 26 7.62 -3.98 -21.02
N GLY A 27 8.10 -4.03 -19.77
CA GLY A 27 8.37 -2.83 -18.99
C GLY A 27 9.52 -1.99 -19.50
N ASP A 28 10.42 -2.53 -20.32
CA ASP A 28 11.55 -1.80 -20.94
C ASP A 28 11.14 -1.18 -22.27
N HIS A 29 10.36 -1.90 -23.09
CA HIS A 29 9.86 -1.38 -24.36
C HIS A 29 8.69 -0.39 -24.21
N TYR A 30 7.85 -0.55 -23.18
CA TYR A 30 6.64 0.26 -22.97
C TYR A 30 6.59 0.86 -21.56
N PRO A 31 7.57 1.69 -21.14
CA PRO A 31 7.64 2.22 -19.78
C PRO A 31 6.45 3.13 -19.43
N LEU A 32 5.92 3.89 -20.39
CA LEU A 32 4.71 4.71 -20.22
C LEU A 32 3.49 3.85 -19.88
N LEU A 33 3.28 2.75 -20.61
CA LEU A 33 2.15 1.86 -20.40
C LEU A 33 2.27 1.12 -19.06
N LYS A 34 3.47 0.65 -18.71
CA LYS A 34 3.76 0.09 -17.38
C LYS A 34 3.42 1.08 -16.27
N ASN A 35 3.88 2.33 -16.38
CA ASN A 35 3.59 3.35 -15.39
C ASN A 35 2.11 3.70 -15.30
N ALA A 36 1.39 3.71 -16.43
CA ALA A 36 -0.07 3.91 -16.45
C ALA A 36 -0.81 2.77 -15.73
N ILE A 37 -0.42 1.52 -15.97
CA ILE A 37 -1.02 0.37 -15.30
C ILE A 37 -0.75 0.41 -13.79
N LEU A 38 0.49 0.72 -13.39
CA LEU A 38 0.85 0.88 -11.97
C LEU A 38 0.14 2.07 -11.33
N ALA A 39 -0.08 3.16 -12.06
CA ALA A 39 -0.83 4.33 -11.62
C ALA A 39 -2.32 4.05 -11.43
N PHE A 40 -2.84 2.94 -11.96
CA PHE A 40 -4.19 2.47 -11.67
C PHE A 40 -4.20 1.43 -10.53
N LEU A 41 -3.38 0.38 -10.64
CA LEU A 41 -3.40 -0.75 -9.71
C LEU A 41 -2.95 -0.35 -8.29
N MET A 42 -1.85 0.40 -8.16
CA MET A 42 -1.29 0.74 -6.85
C MET A 42 -2.20 1.69 -6.06
N PRO A 43 -2.69 2.80 -6.63
CA PRO A 43 -3.66 3.65 -5.94
C PRO A 43 -4.93 2.92 -5.53
N SER A 44 -5.48 2.08 -6.42
CA SER A 44 -6.69 1.29 -6.13
C SER A 44 -6.47 0.36 -4.93
N PHE A 45 -5.36 -0.36 -4.90
CA PHE A 45 -5.00 -1.23 -3.79
C PHE A 45 -4.86 -0.46 -2.47
N LEU A 46 -4.22 0.72 -2.49
CA LEU A 46 -4.02 1.54 -1.29
C LEU A 46 -5.33 2.14 -0.77
N VAL A 47 -6.23 2.60 -1.64
CA VAL A 47 -7.57 3.06 -1.27
C VAL A 47 -8.35 1.94 -0.60
N VAL A 48 -8.40 0.75 -1.22
CA VAL A 48 -9.10 -0.42 -0.65
C VAL A 48 -8.50 -0.80 0.71
N THR A 49 -7.18 -0.78 0.83
CA THR A 49 -6.50 -1.11 2.09
C THR A 49 -6.85 -0.10 3.19
N GLY A 50 -6.73 1.21 2.90
CA GLY A 50 -7.09 2.25 3.86
C GLY A 50 -8.55 2.15 4.30
N PHE A 51 -9.44 1.76 3.38
CA PHE A 51 -10.84 1.49 3.69
C PHE A 51 -11.02 0.30 4.64
N LEU A 52 -10.32 -0.82 4.40
CA LEU A 52 -10.50 -2.07 5.15
C LEU A 52 -9.83 -2.06 6.54
N VAL A 53 -8.79 -1.26 6.75
CA VAL A 53 -8.04 -1.23 8.02
C VAL A 53 -8.92 -0.85 9.20
N ASN A 54 -9.02 -1.77 10.18
CA ASN A 54 -9.86 -1.61 11.36
C ASN A 54 -9.05 -1.23 12.60
N ILE A 55 -9.06 0.07 12.92
CA ILE A 55 -8.39 0.66 14.09
C ILE A 55 -9.15 0.50 15.41
N ASN A 56 -10.40 0.02 15.39
CA ASN A 56 -11.18 -0.16 16.62
C ASN A 56 -10.69 -1.35 17.45
N LYS A 57 -9.80 -2.18 16.89
CA LYS A 57 -9.17 -3.31 17.58
C LYS A 57 -8.33 -2.84 18.78
N PRO A 58 -8.25 -3.66 19.85
CA PRO A 58 -7.34 -3.38 20.96
C PRO A 58 -5.89 -3.41 20.49
N LEU A 59 -5.02 -2.65 21.17
CA LEU A 59 -3.63 -2.41 20.75
C LEU A 59 -2.88 -3.72 20.47
N LYS A 60 -3.01 -4.73 21.35
CA LYS A 60 -2.34 -6.04 21.16
C LYS A 60 -2.72 -6.71 19.84
N THR A 61 -4.02 -6.76 19.52
CA THR A 61 -4.51 -7.38 18.28
C THR A 61 -4.13 -6.56 17.05
N TYR A 62 -4.14 -5.23 17.17
CA TYR A 62 -3.74 -4.35 16.07
C TYR A 62 -2.22 -4.43 15.80
N ALA A 63 -1.40 -4.49 16.83
CA ALA A 63 0.04 -4.69 16.72
C ALA A 63 0.37 -6.05 16.10
N LEU A 64 -0.33 -7.12 16.47
CA LEU A 64 -0.17 -8.44 15.83
C LEU A 64 -0.59 -8.40 14.35
N TYR A 65 -1.62 -7.64 14.00
CA TYR A 65 -2.01 -7.44 12.61
C TYR A 65 -0.90 -6.74 11.81
N LEU A 66 -0.34 -5.64 12.34
CA LEU A 66 0.78 -4.94 11.70
C LEU A 66 2.04 -5.80 11.64
N SER A 67 2.35 -6.57 12.68
CA SER A 67 3.54 -7.42 12.72
C SER A 67 3.52 -8.51 11.66
N LYS A 68 2.33 -9.02 11.29
CA LYS A 68 2.18 -9.95 10.16
C LYS A 68 2.51 -9.28 8.83
N ILE A 69 2.11 -8.02 8.64
CA ILE A 69 2.47 -7.25 7.44
C ILE A 69 3.97 -6.97 7.42
N VAL A 70 4.56 -6.58 8.57
CA VAL A 70 6.00 -6.38 8.70
C VAL A 70 6.77 -7.68 8.41
N LEU A 71 6.31 -8.82 8.93
CA LEU A 71 6.93 -10.12 8.65
C LEU A 71 6.90 -10.44 7.16
N ALA A 72 5.73 -10.29 6.52
CA ALA A 72 5.60 -10.48 5.08
C ALA A 72 6.52 -9.52 4.30
N TYR A 73 6.56 -8.25 4.68
CA TYR A 73 7.44 -7.25 4.09
C TYR A 73 8.92 -7.65 4.18
N VAL A 74 9.38 -8.00 5.39
CA VAL A 74 10.77 -8.39 5.63
C VAL A 74 11.12 -9.61 4.80
N VAL A 75 10.28 -10.66 4.79
CA VAL A 75 10.53 -11.88 4.01
C VAL A 75 10.62 -11.57 2.51
N MET A 76 9.65 -10.82 1.97
CA MET A 76 9.56 -10.56 0.54
C MET A 76 10.67 -9.62 0.05
N VAL A 77 10.97 -8.54 0.78
CA VAL A 77 12.05 -7.61 0.41
C VAL A 77 13.42 -8.24 0.61
N SER A 78 13.62 -9.03 1.67
CA SER A 78 14.89 -9.74 1.88
C SER A 78 15.13 -10.78 0.80
N GLY A 79 14.09 -11.54 0.43
CA GLY A 79 14.16 -12.50 -0.67
C GLY A 79 14.47 -11.80 -2.00
N TYR A 80 13.81 -10.68 -2.30
CA TYR A 80 14.10 -9.88 -3.49
C TYR A 80 15.53 -9.34 -3.49
N ALA A 81 15.98 -8.79 -2.37
CA ALA A 81 17.34 -8.27 -2.22
C ALA A 81 18.40 -9.38 -2.41
N ALA A 82 18.20 -10.56 -1.81
CA ALA A 82 19.11 -11.69 -1.98
C ALA A 82 19.14 -12.18 -3.44
N LEU A 83 17.98 -12.37 -4.06
CA LEU A 83 17.88 -12.80 -5.46
C LEU A 83 18.47 -11.76 -6.43
N SER A 84 18.40 -10.46 -6.08
CA SER A 84 18.97 -9.38 -6.88
C SER A 84 20.49 -9.44 -7.03
N LEU A 85 21.18 -10.18 -6.15
CA LEU A 85 22.63 -10.40 -6.26
C LEU A 85 22.98 -11.44 -7.34
N PHE A 86 22.03 -12.30 -7.70
CA PHE A 86 22.24 -13.41 -8.63
C PHE A 86 21.52 -13.23 -9.96
N LEU A 87 20.43 -12.45 -9.98
CA LEU A 87 19.57 -12.27 -11.15
C LEU A 87 19.52 -10.79 -11.56
N PRO A 88 19.47 -10.48 -12.87
CA PRO A 88 19.26 -9.12 -13.35
C PRO A 88 17.83 -8.68 -13.02
N VAL A 89 17.68 -7.95 -11.92
CA VAL A 89 16.40 -7.39 -11.47
C VAL A 89 16.46 -5.86 -11.42
N ARG A 90 15.31 -5.21 -11.55
CA ARG A 90 15.22 -3.75 -11.45
C ARG A 90 15.41 -3.30 -10.01
N ASP A 91 16.14 -2.21 -9.79
CA ASP A 91 16.38 -1.65 -8.45
C ASP A 91 16.99 -2.67 -7.44
N GLY A 92 17.84 -3.58 -7.93
CA GLY A 92 18.59 -4.52 -7.09
C GLY A 92 19.62 -3.86 -6.17
N LEU A 93 20.22 -4.65 -5.28
CA LEU A 93 21.34 -4.18 -4.46
C LEU A 93 22.54 -3.86 -5.35
N THR A 94 23.05 -2.63 -5.26
CA THR A 94 24.26 -2.20 -5.99
C THR A 94 25.53 -2.78 -5.40
N GLN A 95 25.52 -3.12 -4.10
CA GLN A 95 26.63 -3.73 -3.38
C GLN A 95 26.10 -4.76 -2.37
N PRO A 96 26.76 -5.92 -2.22
CA PRO A 96 26.37 -6.95 -1.25
C PRO A 96 26.85 -6.61 0.17
N THR A 97 26.52 -5.41 0.67
CA THR A 97 26.89 -4.98 2.03
C THR A 97 25.70 -5.02 2.97
N TRP A 98 25.96 -5.33 4.25
CA TRP A 98 24.92 -5.32 5.28
C TRP A 98 24.27 -3.94 5.45
N GLN A 99 25.05 -2.86 5.26
CA GLN A 99 24.55 -1.49 5.29
C GLN A 99 23.60 -1.20 4.13
N ALA A 100 23.91 -1.63 2.90
CA ALA A 100 23.01 -1.49 1.76
C ALA A 100 21.71 -2.26 1.97
N PHE A 101 21.80 -3.49 2.52
CA PHE A 101 20.64 -4.29 2.87
C PHE A 101 19.76 -3.60 3.94
N ALA A 102 20.35 -3.10 5.03
CA ALA A 102 19.62 -2.40 6.07
C ALA A 102 18.96 -1.12 5.55
N HIS A 103 19.66 -0.34 4.72
CA HIS A 103 19.10 0.86 4.10
C HIS A 103 17.92 0.52 3.17
N VAL A 104 18.00 -0.57 2.41
CA VAL A 104 16.89 -1.06 1.60
C VAL A 104 15.71 -1.49 2.48
N LEU A 105 15.96 -2.24 3.55
CA LEU A 105 14.90 -2.81 4.37
C LEU A 105 14.16 -1.74 5.18
N PHE A 106 14.86 -0.74 5.73
CA PHE A 106 14.26 0.24 6.63
C PHE A 106 13.93 1.57 5.97
N ILE A 107 14.60 1.96 4.88
CA ILE A 107 14.49 3.30 4.30
C ILE A 107 13.94 3.26 2.88
N LYS A 108 14.68 2.70 1.92
CA LYS A 108 14.36 2.84 0.50
C LYS A 108 13.23 1.92 0.03
N SER A 109 13.11 0.73 0.63
CA SER A 109 12.23 -0.37 0.23
C SER A 109 12.22 -0.64 -1.29
N ILE A 110 12.95 -1.67 -1.72
CA ILE A 110 13.07 -2.01 -3.16
C ILE A 110 12.08 -3.10 -3.60
N GLY A 111 11.96 -3.26 -4.91
CA GLY A 111 11.14 -4.30 -5.53
C GLY A 111 9.64 -4.00 -5.51
N PRO A 112 8.80 -4.97 -5.93
CA PRO A 112 7.35 -4.75 -6.08
C PRO A 112 6.59 -4.66 -4.74
N TYR A 113 7.28 -4.84 -3.60
CA TYR A 113 6.66 -4.98 -2.27
C TYR A 113 6.68 -3.71 -1.42
N TRP A 114 7.10 -2.58 -2.00
CA TRP A 114 7.22 -1.29 -1.31
C TRP A 114 5.92 -0.82 -0.65
N PHE A 115 4.77 -1.22 -1.18
CA PHE A 115 3.48 -0.85 -0.64
C PHE A 115 3.22 -1.43 0.75
N LEU A 116 3.83 -2.57 1.12
CA LEU A 116 3.67 -3.17 2.45
C LEU A 116 4.29 -2.26 3.52
N HIS A 117 5.45 -1.65 3.23
CA HIS A 117 6.06 -0.65 4.10
C HIS A 117 5.12 0.53 4.31
N LEU A 118 4.56 1.06 3.21
CA LEU A 118 3.60 2.17 3.27
C LEU A 118 2.36 1.83 4.09
N MET A 119 1.81 0.61 3.93
CA MET A 119 0.67 0.14 4.72
C MET A 119 0.98 0.12 6.22
N VAL A 120 2.18 -0.32 6.61
CA VAL A 120 2.60 -0.33 8.00
C VAL A 120 2.70 1.09 8.54
N VAL A 121 3.42 1.98 7.85
CA VAL A 121 3.59 3.37 8.28
C VAL A 121 2.23 4.07 8.39
N CYS A 122 1.42 4.04 7.33
CA CYS A 122 0.08 4.63 7.35
C CYS A 122 -0.83 4.00 8.41
N GLY A 123 -0.76 2.69 8.63
CA GLY A 123 -1.52 1.99 9.66
C GLY A 123 -1.16 2.46 11.08
N VAL A 124 0.14 2.58 11.38
CA VAL A 124 0.63 3.11 12.67
C VAL A 124 0.15 4.54 12.89
N LEU A 125 0.36 5.42 11.89
CA LEU A 125 -0.05 6.81 11.97
C LEU A 125 -1.57 6.92 12.17
N TYR A 126 -2.36 6.16 11.40
CA TYR A 126 -3.82 6.17 11.49
C TYR A 126 -4.30 5.71 12.88
N TYR A 127 -3.73 4.62 13.40
CA TYR A 127 -4.07 4.12 14.73
C TYR A 127 -3.71 5.13 15.82
N ALA A 128 -2.53 5.76 15.73
CA ALA A 128 -2.10 6.78 16.66
C ALA A 128 -3.06 7.98 16.65
N SER A 129 -3.34 8.56 15.48
CA SER A 129 -4.21 9.75 15.35
C SER A 129 -5.60 9.56 15.97
N PHE A 130 -6.17 8.35 15.87
CA PHE A 130 -7.49 8.05 16.41
C PHE A 130 -7.51 7.66 17.89
N ARG A 131 -6.34 7.38 18.49
CA ARG A 131 -6.17 7.01 19.90
C ARG A 131 -5.64 8.15 20.77
N VAL A 132 -4.88 9.10 20.22
CA VAL A 132 -4.26 10.21 20.97
C VAL A 132 -5.30 11.07 21.68
N VAL A 133 -6.45 11.33 21.04
CA VAL A 133 -7.55 12.08 21.67
C VAL A 133 -8.89 11.37 21.40
N PRO A 134 -9.41 10.58 22.35
CA PRO A 134 -10.63 9.81 22.10
C PRO A 134 -11.88 10.68 21.92
N LYS A 135 -11.93 11.85 22.59
CA LYS A 135 -13.12 12.70 22.72
C LYS A 135 -13.36 13.73 21.60
N ILE A 136 -12.51 13.79 20.57
CA ILE A 136 -12.67 14.75 19.45
C ILE A 136 -13.50 14.17 18.30
N SER A 137 -14.03 15.05 17.46
CA SER A 137 -14.79 14.70 16.27
C SER A 137 -13.96 13.87 15.28
N THR A 138 -14.62 13.06 14.46
CA THR A 138 -13.96 12.26 13.42
C THR A 138 -13.19 13.13 12.43
N ALA A 139 -13.72 14.31 12.08
CA ALA A 139 -13.04 15.26 11.20
C ALA A 139 -11.72 15.75 11.80
N ALA A 140 -11.68 16.04 13.10
CA ALA A 140 -10.44 16.42 13.79
C ALA A 140 -9.43 15.25 13.81
N LYS A 141 -9.87 14.01 14.04
CA LYS A 141 -8.99 12.83 13.99
C LYS A 141 -8.39 12.61 12.59
N LEU A 142 -9.20 12.82 11.54
CA LEU A 142 -8.74 12.77 10.15
C LEU A 142 -7.74 13.89 9.84
N SER A 143 -7.96 15.10 10.36
CA SER A 143 -7.00 16.21 10.22
C SER A 143 -5.67 15.87 10.89
N ILE A 144 -5.67 15.35 12.12
CA ILE A 144 -4.45 14.90 12.81
C ILE A 144 -3.74 13.81 11.98
N PHE A 145 -4.49 12.86 11.42
CA PHE A 145 -3.92 11.83 10.57
C PHE A 145 -3.26 12.39 9.30
N ALA A 146 -3.92 13.34 8.63
CA ALA A 146 -3.35 14.03 7.48
C ALA A 146 -2.06 14.79 7.86
N THR A 147 -2.07 15.49 9.00
CA THR A 147 -0.87 16.18 9.51
C THR A 147 0.26 15.20 9.79
N PHE A 148 -0.01 14.06 10.42
CA PHE A 148 1.00 13.03 10.66
C PHE A 148 1.58 12.46 9.36
N ILE A 149 0.76 12.23 8.33
CA ILE A 149 1.24 11.83 7.00
C ILE A 149 2.17 12.89 6.42
N ILE A 150 1.76 14.16 6.44
CA ILE A 150 2.53 15.27 5.85
C ILE A 150 3.87 15.42 6.56
N LEU A 151 3.87 15.46 7.90
CA LEU A 151 5.09 15.57 8.70
C LEU A 151 6.03 14.38 8.43
N THR A 152 5.49 13.16 8.45
CA THR A 152 6.31 11.96 8.19
C THR A 152 6.91 12.00 6.78
N ALA A 153 6.15 12.40 5.76
CA ALA A 153 6.63 12.50 4.39
C ALA A 153 7.64 13.64 4.16
N GLN A 154 7.58 14.71 4.95
CA GLN A 154 8.52 15.85 4.85
C GLN A 154 9.83 15.58 5.60
N PHE A 155 9.76 14.98 6.79
CA PHE A 155 10.91 14.81 7.66
C PHE A 155 11.58 13.43 7.53
N THR A 156 10.92 12.46 6.89
CA THR A 156 11.48 11.11 6.73
C THR A 156 11.32 10.60 5.30
N PRO A 157 12.28 9.80 4.80
CA PRO A 157 12.15 9.13 3.50
C PRO A 157 11.18 7.94 3.52
N LEU A 158 10.54 7.63 4.65
CA LEU A 158 9.72 6.42 4.86
C LEU A 158 8.41 6.44 4.07
N LEU A 159 7.92 7.62 3.68
CA LEU A 159 6.59 7.78 3.16
C LEU A 159 6.55 8.69 1.93
N ASN A 160 6.07 8.15 0.81
CA ASN A 160 5.77 8.95 -0.36
C ASN A 160 4.35 9.54 -0.24
N ILE A 161 4.26 10.87 -0.19
CA ILE A 161 2.99 11.59 0.02
C ILE A 161 1.91 11.26 -1.02
N ARG A 162 2.30 11.02 -2.28
CA ARG A 162 1.34 10.71 -3.35
C ARG A 162 0.62 9.39 -3.07
N PHE A 163 1.36 8.38 -2.66
CA PHE A 163 0.80 7.08 -2.35
C PHE A 163 0.08 7.06 -1.00
N ALA A 164 0.58 7.82 -0.02
CA ALA A 164 -0.09 7.99 1.27
C ALA A 164 -1.46 8.67 1.14
N ALA A 165 -1.60 9.61 0.19
CA ALA A 165 -2.87 10.26 -0.11
C ALA A 165 -3.96 9.27 -0.54
N TYR A 166 -3.62 8.27 -1.36
CA TYR A 166 -4.57 7.22 -1.75
C TYR A 166 -5.03 6.37 -0.56
N TYR A 167 -4.11 6.03 0.34
CA TYR A 167 -4.47 5.34 1.59
C TYR A 167 -5.39 6.22 2.45
N PHE A 168 -5.08 7.51 2.58
CA PHE A 168 -5.89 8.48 3.31
C PHE A 168 -7.31 8.58 2.73
N VAL A 169 -7.46 8.64 1.41
CA VAL A 169 -8.77 8.64 0.74
C VAL A 169 -9.58 7.40 1.13
N GLY A 170 -8.95 6.22 1.15
CA GLY A 170 -9.60 4.99 1.64
C GLY A 170 -10.13 5.12 3.07
N VAL A 171 -9.32 5.69 3.96
CA VAL A 171 -9.70 5.96 5.35
C VAL A 171 -10.86 6.95 5.44
N VAL A 172 -10.85 8.03 4.66
CA VAL A 172 -11.96 9.01 4.61
C VAL A 172 -13.25 8.34 4.15
N ILE A 173 -13.21 7.57 3.06
CA ILE A 173 -14.36 6.83 2.55
C ILE A 173 -14.93 5.89 3.62
N ARG A 174 -14.09 5.19 4.38
CA ARG A 174 -14.52 4.33 5.49
C ARG A 174 -15.37 5.09 6.51
N HIS A 175 -14.95 6.29 6.88
CA HIS A 175 -15.67 7.10 7.89
C HIS A 175 -16.92 7.78 7.33
N LEU A 176 -16.97 8.06 6.03
CA LEU A 176 -18.15 8.62 5.37
C LEU A 176 -19.23 7.56 5.09
N VAL A 177 -18.85 6.44 4.50
CA VAL A 177 -19.78 5.42 3.97
C VAL A 177 -20.13 4.37 5.03
N LYS A 178 -19.22 4.09 5.98
CA LYS A 178 -19.30 3.11 7.09
C LYS A 178 -19.52 1.64 6.69
N ASP A 179 -20.18 1.36 5.58
CA ASP A 179 -20.49 0.02 5.07
C ASP A 179 -20.25 -0.05 3.55
N PHE A 180 -19.37 -0.94 3.12
CA PHE A 180 -19.03 -1.10 1.70
C PHE A 180 -20.21 -1.60 0.87
N SER A 181 -21.14 -2.32 1.52
CA SER A 181 -22.34 -2.90 0.89
C SER A 181 -23.24 -1.82 0.28
N LYS A 182 -23.26 -0.62 0.87
CA LYS A 182 -24.05 0.53 0.37
C LYS A 182 -23.48 1.16 -0.90
N VAL A 183 -22.19 0.99 -1.18
CA VAL A 183 -21.58 1.43 -2.46
C VAL A 183 -22.03 0.52 -3.59
N TYR A 184 -22.18 -0.77 -3.31
CA TYR A 184 -22.58 -1.78 -4.29
C TYR A 184 -24.07 -1.72 -4.62
N GLU A 185 -24.95 -1.54 -3.62
CA GLU A 185 -26.39 -1.42 -3.84
C GLU A 185 -26.81 -0.21 -4.69
N SER A 186 -26.05 0.88 -4.67
CA SER A 186 -26.34 2.05 -5.52
C SER A 186 -25.91 1.87 -6.98
N SER A 187 -25.22 0.77 -7.32
CA SER A 187 -24.70 0.48 -8.66
C SER A 187 -25.43 -0.66 -9.39
N LEU A 188 -26.45 -1.23 -8.75
CA LEU A 188 -27.41 -2.21 -9.31
C LEU A 188 -28.75 -1.52 -9.59
#